data_AF-A0A2S2P267-F1
#
_entry.id   AF-A0A2S2P267-F1
#
_cell.length_a   1.000
_cell.length_b   1.000
_cell.length_c   1.000
_cell.angle_alpha   90.00
_cell.angle_beta   90.00
_cell.angle_gamma   90.00
#
_symmetry.space_group_name_H-M   'P 1'
#
loop_
_entity.id
_entity.type
_entity.pdbx_description
1 polymer ?
#
loop_
_entity_poly.entity_id
_entity_poly.type
_entity_poly.pdbx_seq_one_letter_code
_entity_poly.pdbx_strand_id
1 'polypeptide(L)'
;GKLWMEFDDAGEVVKSYGNPILLDSSIEQDPELLKEVKTMSKVIEEKTKQVIGSTSVFLEGINEYCRFRECNLGNFITDSFVDYNIRNNINSFDLDKYWTDAPIALLQAGGIRTNMNSINK
;
A
#
# COMPACT_ATOMS: atom_id res chain seq x y z
N GLY A 1 -17.80 -5.51 -11.61
CA GLY A 1 -19.12 -4.85 -11.62
C GLY A 1 -19.94 -5.39 -12.77
N LYS A 2 -21.27 -5.20 -12.77
CA LYS A 2 -22.15 -5.64 -13.86
C LYS A 2 -23.03 -4.48 -14.30
N LEU A 3 -22.84 -4.05 -15.54
CA LEU A 3 -23.60 -2.96 -16.16
C LEU A 3 -24.21 -3.50 -17.45
N TRP A 4 -25.52 -3.32 -17.58
CA TRP A 4 -26.26 -3.54 -18.82
C TRP A 4 -26.47 -2.21 -19.51
N MET A 5 -26.29 -2.20 -20.82
CA MET A 5 -26.48 -1.02 -21.65
C MET A 5 -27.38 -1.41 -22.81
N GLU A 6 -28.37 -0.57 -23.08
CA GLU A 6 -29.24 -0.66 -24.25
C GLU A 6 -28.74 0.39 -25.25
N PHE A 7 -28.53 -0.02 -26.50
CA PHE A 7 -28.14 0.85 -27.61
C PHE A 7 -29.25 0.89 -28.65
N ASP A 8 -29.41 2.02 -29.33
CA ASP A 8 -30.27 2.14 -30.50
C ASP A 8 -29.58 1.67 -31.79
N ASP A 9 -30.31 1.72 -32.91
CA ASP A 9 -29.82 1.30 -34.24
C ASP A 9 -28.69 2.20 -34.78
N ALA A 10 -28.51 3.40 -34.21
CA ALA A 10 -27.39 4.30 -34.53
C ALA A 10 -26.15 4.01 -33.65
N GLY A 11 -26.28 3.14 -32.65
CA GLY A 11 -25.21 2.80 -31.71
C GLY A 11 -25.12 3.74 -30.52
N GLU A 12 -26.14 4.55 -30.24
CA GLU A 12 -26.18 5.46 -29.10
C GLU A 12 -26.80 4.80 -27.87
N VAL A 13 -26.25 5.10 -26.68
CA VAL A 13 -26.75 4.52 -25.41
C VAL A 13 -28.09 5.15 -25.05
N VAL A 14 -29.14 4.33 -25.03
CA VAL A 14 -30.49 4.78 -24.65
C VAL A 14 -30.82 4.48 -23.19
N LYS A 15 -30.24 3.42 -22.61
CA LYS A 15 -30.34 3.13 -21.18
C LYS A 15 -29.09 2.45 -20.65
N SER A 16 -28.84 2.63 -19.37
CA SER A 16 -27.91 1.80 -18.62
C SER A 16 -28.46 1.47 -17.24
N TYR A 17 -28.26 0.23 -16.79
CA TYR A 17 -28.67 -0.22 -15.46
C TYR A 17 -27.79 -1.35 -14.97
N GLY A 18 -27.59 -1.46 -13.67
CA GLY A 18 -26.73 -2.48 -13.08
C GLY A 18 -26.39 -2.19 -11.63
N ASN A 19 -25.68 -3.12 -11.02
CA ASN A 19 -25.13 -3.00 -9.67
C ASN A 19 -23.79 -3.74 -9.59
N PRO A 20 -22.89 -3.33 -8.66
CA PRO A 20 -21.73 -4.13 -8.33
C PRO A 20 -22.16 -5.53 -7.86
N ILE A 21 -21.47 -6.55 -8.33
CA ILE A 21 -21.60 -7.90 -7.77
C ILE A 21 -20.69 -7.95 -6.56
N LEU A 22 -21.24 -8.26 -5.39
CA LEU A 22 -20.45 -8.51 -4.20
C LEU A 22 -19.73 -9.85 -4.36
N LEU A 23 -18.39 -9.83 -4.33
CA LEU A 23 -17.57 -11.03 -4.36
C LEU A 23 -17.28 -11.47 -2.92
N ASP A 24 -18.24 -12.15 -2.32
CA ASP A 24 -18.12 -12.75 -0.98
C ASP A 24 -17.94 -14.27 -1.05
N SER A 25 -17.99 -14.94 0.10
CA SER A 25 -17.82 -16.39 0.20
C SER A 25 -18.98 -17.22 -0.38
N SER A 26 -20.09 -16.60 -0.79
CA SER A 26 -21.20 -17.31 -1.46
C SER A 26 -20.86 -17.65 -2.91
N ILE A 27 -19.88 -16.97 -3.50
CA ILE A 27 -19.37 -17.24 -4.85
C ILE A 27 -18.16 -18.17 -4.73
N GLU A 28 -18.27 -19.35 -5.34
CA GLU A 28 -17.19 -20.33 -5.32
C GLU A 28 -15.95 -19.81 -6.06
N GLN A 29 -14.78 -20.07 -5.46
CA GLN A 29 -13.51 -19.77 -6.10
C GLN A 29 -13.23 -20.77 -7.20
N ASP A 30 -12.82 -20.28 -8.36
CA ASP A 30 -12.39 -21.15 -9.45
C ASP A 30 -11.16 -21.99 -9.03
N PRO A 31 -11.22 -23.33 -9.15
CA PRO A 31 -10.18 -24.21 -8.62
C PRO A 31 -8.85 -24.14 -9.39
N GLU A 32 -8.88 -23.81 -10.69
CA GLU A 32 -7.67 -23.67 -11.50
C GLU A 32 -6.92 -22.38 -11.12
N LEU A 33 -7.64 -21.26 -11.03
CA LEU A 33 -7.09 -19.98 -10.58
C LEU A 33 -6.61 -20.06 -9.12
N LEU A 34 -7.34 -20.75 -8.25
CA LEU A 34 -6.92 -20.92 -6.86
C LEU A 34 -5.58 -21.68 -6.75
N LYS A 35 -5.35 -22.66 -7.64
CA LYS A 35 -4.07 -23.38 -7.70
C LYS A 35 -2.93 -22.45 -8.14
N GLU A 36 -3.18 -21.56 -9.10
CA GLU A 36 -2.18 -20.59 -9.55
C GLU A 36 -1.86 -19.56 -8.46
N VAL A 37 -2.89 -19.01 -7.80
CA VAL A 37 -2.72 -18.09 -6.65
C VAL A 37 -1.86 -18.72 -5.57
N LYS A 38 -2.11 -20.00 -5.21
CA LYS A 38 -1.28 -20.73 -4.23
C LYS A 38 0.17 -20.88 -4.68
N THR A 39 0.42 -21.00 -5.98
CA THR A 39 1.78 -21.08 -6.53
C THR A 39 2.49 -19.73 -6.40
N MET A 40 1.81 -18.63 -6.75
CA MET A 40 2.32 -17.27 -6.58
C MET A 40 2.56 -16.92 -5.10
N SER A 41 1.68 -17.36 -4.18
CA SER A 41 1.83 -17.13 -2.74
C SER A 41 3.15 -17.69 -2.21
N LYS A 42 3.60 -18.86 -2.69
CA LYS A 42 4.88 -19.44 -2.29
C LYS A 42 6.06 -18.55 -2.66
N VAL A 43 6.05 -17.98 -3.86
CA VAL A 43 7.08 -17.04 -4.32
C VAL A 43 7.11 -15.78 -3.44
N ILE A 44 5.93 -15.31 -3.01
CA ILE A 44 5.82 -14.17 -2.07
C ILE A 44 6.39 -14.55 -0.70
N GLU A 45 6.08 -15.74 -0.17
CA GLU A 45 6.60 -16.21 1.12
C GLU A 45 8.12 -16.34 1.15
N GLU A 46 8.74 -16.70 0.03
CA GLU A 46 10.20 -16.70 -0.09
C GLU A 46 10.75 -15.28 -0.05
N LYS A 47 10.11 -14.35 -0.78
CA LYS A 47 10.50 -12.93 -0.78
C LYS A 47 10.32 -12.26 0.57
N THR A 48 9.28 -12.59 1.35
CA THR A 48 9.05 -11.98 2.67
C THR A 48 10.09 -12.41 3.71
N LYS A 49 10.82 -13.51 3.48
CA LYS A 49 11.91 -13.97 4.35
C LYS A 49 13.26 -13.37 3.96
N GLN A 50 13.36 -12.69 2.82
CA GLN A 50 14.60 -12.08 2.38
C GLN A 50 14.93 -10.86 3.24
N VAL A 51 16.18 -10.78 3.70
CA VAL A 51 16.68 -9.60 4.42
C VAL A 51 16.81 -8.44 3.44
N ILE A 52 16.04 -7.37 3.67
CA ILE A 52 16.05 -6.14 2.86
C ILE A 52 17.18 -5.20 3.31
N GLY A 53 17.50 -5.23 4.61
CA GLY A 53 18.53 -4.40 5.22
C GLY A 53 18.64 -4.67 6.71
N SER A 54 19.37 -3.81 7.41
CA SER A 54 19.58 -3.90 8.85
C SER A 54 19.53 -2.52 9.50
N THR A 55 19.11 -2.47 10.76
CA THR A 55 19.21 -1.26 11.59
C THR A 55 20.27 -1.43 12.67
N SER A 56 21.09 -0.40 12.87
CA SER A 56 22.08 -0.34 13.95
C SER A 56 21.51 0.15 15.28
N VAL A 57 20.25 0.61 15.28
CA VAL A 57 19.53 1.10 16.46
C VAL A 57 18.23 0.33 16.65
N PHE A 58 17.77 0.25 17.88
CA PHE A 58 16.42 -0.23 18.18
C PHE A 58 15.39 0.78 17.66
N LEU A 59 14.41 0.30 16.89
CA LEU A 59 13.33 1.11 16.36
C LEU A 59 12.11 0.95 17.27
N GLU A 60 11.85 1.98 18.07
CA GLU A 60 10.80 2.04 19.07
C GLU A 60 9.46 2.37 18.40
N GLY A 61 8.54 1.42 18.48
CA GLY A 61 7.23 1.41 17.86
C GLY A 61 6.09 1.10 18.84
N ILE A 62 6.37 1.03 20.14
CA ILE A 62 5.36 0.63 21.12
C ILE A 62 4.38 1.78 21.38
N ASN A 63 3.15 1.43 21.72
CA ASN A 63 2.05 2.39 21.86
C ASN A 63 2.35 3.46 22.92
N GLU A 64 2.99 3.08 24.02
CA GLU A 64 3.33 3.94 25.15
C GLU A 64 4.36 5.01 24.79
N TYR A 65 5.13 4.81 23.71
CA TYR A 65 6.09 5.78 23.20
C TYR A 65 5.49 6.59 22.06
N CYS A 66 5.21 5.96 20.91
CA CYS A 66 4.84 6.68 19.69
C CYS A 66 3.54 7.49 19.80
N ARG A 67 2.63 7.16 20.73
CA ARG A 67 1.35 7.88 20.88
C ARG A 67 1.41 9.08 21.82
N PHE A 68 2.46 9.18 22.64
CA PHE A 68 2.58 10.19 23.68
C PHE A 68 3.76 11.13 23.45
N ARG A 69 4.69 10.75 22.57
CA ARG A 69 5.87 11.53 22.19
C ARG A 69 6.37 11.10 20.82
N GLU A 70 7.36 11.82 20.33
CA GLU A 70 8.13 11.43 19.16
C GLU A 70 8.79 10.07 19.37
N CYS A 71 8.82 9.26 18.30
CA CYS A 71 9.50 7.97 18.27
C CYS A 71 10.26 7.81 16.95
N ASN A 72 11.44 7.18 17.02
CA ASN A 72 12.34 7.07 15.87
C ASN A 72 11.79 6.19 14.74
N LEU A 73 10.96 5.18 15.05
CA LEU A 73 10.28 4.41 14.02
C LEU A 73 9.25 5.25 13.26
N GLY A 74 8.56 6.15 13.96
CA GLY A 74 7.64 7.11 13.33
C GLY A 74 8.38 7.99 12.33
N ASN A 75 9.50 8.58 12.76
CA ASN A 75 10.36 9.40 11.90
C ASN A 75 10.84 8.62 10.67
N PHE A 76 11.37 7.41 10.88
CA PHE A 76 11.84 6.55 9.79
C PHE A 76 10.76 6.27 8.74
N ILE A 77 9.52 5.98 9.18
CA ILE A 77 8.41 5.73 8.26
C ILE A 77 8.04 7.02 7.51
N THR A 78 7.91 8.15 8.19
CA THR A 78 7.55 9.41 7.53
C THR A 78 8.63 9.91 6.57
N ASP A 79 9.91 9.73 6.91
CA ASP A 79 11.03 10.01 6.01
C ASP A 79 10.94 9.16 4.74
N SER A 80 10.57 7.88 4.89
CA SER A 80 10.38 6.98 3.74
C SER A 80 9.24 7.41 2.82
N PHE A 81 8.18 8.02 3.36
CA PHE A 81 7.07 8.53 2.54
C PHE A 81 7.53 9.70 1.68
N VAL A 82 8.29 10.63 2.26
CA VAL A 82 8.85 11.79 1.53
C VAL A 82 9.87 11.33 0.49
N ASP A 83 10.81 10.46 0.85
CA ASP A 83 11.79 9.89 -0.10
C ASP A 83 11.10 9.15 -1.25
N TYR A 84 10.08 8.34 -0.95
CA TYR A 84 9.30 7.64 -1.98
C TYR A 84 8.57 8.61 -2.91
N ASN A 85 7.93 9.65 -2.38
CA ASN A 85 7.23 10.65 -3.19
C ASN A 85 8.21 11.32 -4.16
N ILE A 86 9.34 11.79 -3.66
CA ILE A 86 10.35 12.47 -4.49
C ILE A 86 10.83 11.55 -5.61
N ARG A 87 11.22 10.30 -5.30
CA ARG A 87 11.78 9.39 -6.30
C ARG A 87 10.80 9.03 -7.43
N ASN A 88 9.51 8.94 -7.12
CA ASN A 88 8.51 8.50 -8.09
C ASN A 88 7.85 9.67 -8.82
N ASN A 89 7.81 10.86 -8.22
CA ASN A 89 7.06 12.00 -8.72
C ASN A 89 7.96 13.19 -9.14
N ILE A 90 9.29 13.04 -9.17
CA ILE A 90 10.21 14.15 -9.50
C ILE A 90 9.89 14.87 -10.83
N ASN A 91 9.29 14.15 -11.79
CA ASN A 91 8.92 14.69 -13.10
C ASN A 91 7.50 15.30 -13.14
N SER A 92 6.73 15.28 -12.05
CA SER A 92 5.35 15.77 -12.00
C SER A 92 5.22 17.18 -11.44
N PHE A 93 6.33 17.84 -11.09
CA PHE A 93 6.32 19.21 -10.56
C PHE A 93 7.48 20.06 -11.09
N ASP A 94 7.33 21.37 -10.96
CA ASP A 94 8.29 22.37 -11.43
C ASP A 94 9.46 22.52 -10.44
N LEU A 95 10.58 21.86 -10.77
CA LEU A 95 11.80 21.84 -9.97
C LEU A 95 12.47 23.22 -9.84
N ASP A 96 12.16 24.17 -10.72
CA ASP A 96 12.70 25.53 -10.63
C ASP A 96 11.99 26.34 -9.53
N LYS A 97 10.79 25.92 -9.11
CA LYS A 97 10.01 26.58 -8.05
C LYS A 97 10.13 25.88 -6.69
N TYR A 98 10.09 24.55 -6.67
CA TYR A 98 10.12 23.75 -5.44
C TYR A 98 10.94 22.48 -5.64
N TRP A 99 11.62 22.01 -4.58
CA TRP A 99 12.40 20.77 -4.64
C TRP A 99 11.52 19.50 -4.53
N THR A 100 10.31 19.62 -3.98
CA THR A 100 9.25 18.59 -3.96
C THR A 100 7.88 19.25 -3.80
N ASP A 101 6.83 18.57 -4.26
CA ASP A 101 5.42 18.95 -4.09
C ASP A 101 4.81 18.51 -2.75
N ALA A 102 5.41 17.51 -2.08
CA ALA A 102 4.96 17.00 -0.78
C ALA A 102 6.13 16.88 0.22
N PRO A 103 6.56 17.99 0.85
CA PRO A 103 7.70 17.99 1.77
C PRO A 103 7.37 17.51 3.19
N ILE A 104 6.09 17.26 3.49
CA ILE A 104 5.61 16.91 4.83
C ILE A 104 4.85 15.60 4.75
N ALA A 105 5.20 14.65 5.63
CA ALA A 105 4.46 13.43 5.85
C ALA A 105 3.88 13.39 7.27
N LEU A 106 2.68 12.84 7.39
CA LEU A 106 2.01 12.63 8.68
C LEU A 106 1.61 11.16 8.79
N LEU A 107 1.93 10.55 9.92
CA LEU A 107 1.52 9.19 10.26
C LEU A 107 0.86 9.19 11.63
N GLN A 108 -0.38 8.69 11.70
CA GLN A 108 -1.02 8.51 12.98
C GLN A 108 -0.36 7.35 13.73
N ALA A 109 0.11 7.61 14.96
CA ALA A 109 0.85 6.67 15.78
C ALA A 109 0.13 5.34 16.04
N GLY A 110 -1.20 5.32 16.01
CA GLY A 110 -2.00 4.09 16.14
C GLY A 110 -1.78 3.07 15.01
N GLY A 111 -1.22 3.50 13.86
CA GLY A 111 -0.80 2.66 12.75
C GLY A 111 0.57 1.98 12.94
N ILE A 112 1.37 2.43 13.91
CA ILE A 112 2.63 1.78 14.31
C ILE A 112 2.29 0.74 15.38
N ARG A 113 2.61 -0.54 15.12
CA ARG A 113 2.06 -1.67 15.89
C ARG A 113 3.09 -2.53 16.60
N THR A 114 4.37 -2.41 16.24
CA THR A 114 5.45 -3.26 16.78
C THR A 114 6.79 -2.56 16.69
N ASN A 115 7.70 -2.97 17.56
CA ASN A 115 9.11 -2.58 17.55
C ASN A 115 9.87 -3.36 16.47
N MET A 116 11.04 -2.85 16.09
CA MET A 116 12.04 -3.63 15.37
C MET A 116 13.37 -3.59 16.12
N ASN A 117 13.87 -4.77 16.47
CA ASN A 117 15.18 -4.91 17.10
C ASN A 117 16.28 -4.69 16.06
N SER A 118 17.41 -4.13 16.51
CA SER A 118 18.66 -4.31 15.78
C SER A 118 18.91 -5.81 15.66
N ILE A 119 19.16 -6.29 14.44
CA ILE A 119 19.64 -7.66 14.25
C ILE A 119 21.01 -7.71 14.93
N ASN A 120 21.05 -8.23 16.16
CA ASN A 120 22.30 -8.65 16.77
C ASN A 120 22.86 -9.78 15.89
N LYS A 121 24.11 -9.64 15.47
CA LYS A 121 24.89 -10.75 14.94
C LYS A 121 24.85 -11.94 15.89
#